data_AF-A0AAP7CBP0-F1
#
_entry.id   AF-A0AAP7CBP0-F1
#
_cell.length_a   1.000
_cell.length_b   1.000
_cell.length_c   1.000
_cell.angle_alpha   90.00
_cell.angle_beta   90.00
_cell.angle_gamma   90.00
#
_symmetry.space_group_name_H-M   'P 1'
#
loop_
_entity.id
_entity.type
_entity.pdbx_description
1 polymer ?
#
loop_
_entity_poly.entity_id
_entity_poly.type
_entity_poly.pdbx_seq_one_letter_code
_entity_poly.pdbx_strand_id
1 'polypeptide(L)'
;MLVVYFSSATENTKRFVEKLGLPAKRIPLRRTDPELVVDEPYILICPTYGGGVSVSGGNSRPVPAQVIRFMNNEGNRTLMRGVIAAGNSNFGADYCLAGPVIADKCKVPYLYRFELMGSAEDVAHVRNQLIENAERLGLRGGPEVVDTQAHVQQAPDESERLAKLREKYAGKYKRTTN
;
A
#
# COMPACT_ATOMS: atom_id res chain seq x y z
N MET A 1 -9.81 -10.46 -4.35
CA MET A 1 -8.49 -10.46 -3.71
C MET A 1 -8.39 -9.24 -2.81
N LEU A 2 -8.37 -9.39 -1.48
CA LEU A 2 -8.37 -8.26 -0.55
C LEU A 2 -6.95 -7.80 -0.18
N VAL A 3 -6.74 -6.49 -0.21
CA VAL A 3 -5.57 -5.81 0.38
C VAL A 3 -5.98 -5.16 1.70
N VAL A 4 -5.20 -5.38 2.75
CA VAL A 4 -5.28 -4.57 3.97
C VAL A 4 -4.02 -3.74 4.06
N TYR A 5 -4.14 -2.46 4.37
CA TYR A 5 -2.97 -1.60 4.43
C TYR A 5 -3.03 -0.60 5.56
N PHE A 6 -1.86 -0.15 6.01
CA PHE A 6 -1.75 1.03 6.85
C PHE A 6 -1.10 2.17 6.07
N SER A 7 -1.55 3.40 6.31
CA SER A 7 -0.90 4.59 5.78
C SER A 7 -1.04 5.73 6.78
N SER A 8 0.05 6.46 7.04
CA SER A 8 0.00 7.66 7.88
C SER A 8 -0.63 8.85 7.14
N ALA A 9 -0.58 10.02 7.78
CA ALA A 9 -1.01 11.30 7.22
C ALA A 9 -0.28 11.70 5.92
N THR A 10 0.89 11.13 5.64
CA THR A 10 1.60 11.36 4.36
C THR A 10 0.95 10.63 3.17
N GLU A 11 0.12 9.62 3.45
CA GLU A 11 -0.69 8.90 2.46
C GLU A 11 0.08 8.17 1.33
N ASN A 12 1.42 8.03 1.43
CA ASN A 12 2.22 7.36 0.39
C ASN A 12 1.74 5.93 0.10
N THR A 13 1.54 5.11 1.14
CA THR A 13 1.06 3.72 0.98
C THR A 13 -0.38 3.69 0.47
N LYS A 14 -1.24 4.62 0.88
CA LYS A 14 -2.59 4.77 0.33
C LYS A 14 -2.55 4.99 -1.18
N ARG A 15 -1.73 5.94 -1.66
CA ARG A 15 -1.58 6.22 -3.10
C ARG A 15 -1.07 5.01 -3.88
N PHE A 16 -0.17 4.21 -3.29
CA PHE A 16 0.24 2.95 -3.91
C PHE A 16 -0.93 1.97 -4.06
N VAL A 17 -1.68 1.77 -2.97
CA VAL A 17 -2.81 0.83 -2.93
C VAL A 17 -3.93 1.24 -3.88
N GLU A 18 -4.24 2.53 -3.99
CA GLU A 18 -5.22 3.06 -4.93
C GLU A 18 -4.85 2.70 -6.38
N LYS A 19 -3.57 2.84 -6.75
CA LYS A 19 -3.07 2.47 -8.08
C LYS A 19 -3.15 0.96 -8.37
N LEU A 20 -3.19 0.11 -7.35
CA LEU A 20 -3.32 -1.33 -7.56
C LEU A 20 -4.67 -1.69 -8.16
N GLY A 21 -5.73 -0.89 -7.97
CA GLY A 21 -7.07 -1.21 -8.45
C GLY A 21 -7.62 -2.52 -7.89
N LEU A 22 -7.29 -2.83 -6.63
CA LEU A 22 -7.74 -4.02 -5.90
C LEU A 22 -8.64 -3.60 -4.74
N PRO A 23 -9.63 -4.44 -4.34
CA PRO A 23 -10.38 -4.25 -3.11
C PRO A 23 -9.43 -4.03 -1.93
N ALA A 24 -9.63 -2.93 -1.18
CA ALA A 24 -8.73 -2.56 -0.09
C ALA A 24 -9.46 -2.06 1.15
N LYS A 25 -8.96 -2.45 2.33
CA LYS A 25 -9.40 -1.95 3.64
C LYS A 25 -8.22 -1.28 4.35
N ARG A 26 -8.44 -0.07 4.90
CA ARG A 26 -7.39 0.71 5.59
C ARG A 26 -7.44 0.44 7.09
N ILE A 27 -6.30 0.08 7.68
CA ILE A 27 -6.11 0.03 9.13
C ILE A 27 -6.27 1.47 9.67
N PRO A 28 -7.10 1.69 10.70
CA PRO A 28 -7.42 3.04 11.16
C PRO A 28 -6.17 3.82 11.62
N LEU A 29 -6.17 5.11 11.32
CA LEU A 29 -5.06 5.99 11.68
C LEU A 29 -5.09 6.35 13.16
N ARG A 30 -6.28 6.70 13.66
CA ARG A 30 -6.49 7.15 15.04
C ARG A 30 -7.05 6.01 15.86
N ARG A 31 -6.69 5.99 17.14
CA ARG A 31 -7.18 4.97 18.09
C ARG A 31 -8.67 5.10 18.40
N THR A 32 -9.25 6.28 18.19
CA THR A 32 -10.68 6.56 18.37
C THR A 32 -11.53 6.07 17.21
N ASP A 33 -10.91 5.77 16.07
CA ASP A 33 -11.62 5.27 14.90
C ASP A 33 -12.01 3.79 15.14
N PRO A 34 -13.13 3.31 14.58
CA PRO A 34 -13.56 1.92 14.72
C PRO A 34 -12.47 0.94 14.29
N GLU A 35 -12.24 -0.11 15.07
CA GLU A 35 -11.25 -1.13 14.73
C GLU A 35 -11.64 -1.87 13.44
N LEU A 36 -10.62 -2.19 12.64
CA LEU A 36 -10.82 -3.00 11.44
C LEU A 36 -10.81 -4.48 11.80
N VAL A 37 -11.92 -5.16 11.50
CA VAL A 37 -12.02 -6.63 11.52
C VAL A 37 -12.15 -7.12 10.08
N VAL A 38 -11.42 -8.19 9.77
CA VAL A 38 -11.39 -8.82 8.45
C VAL A 38 -11.88 -10.25 8.57
N ASP A 39 -12.63 -10.69 7.57
CA ASP A 39 -13.39 -11.94 7.51
C ASP A 39 -13.03 -12.80 6.29
N GLU A 40 -12.06 -12.34 5.48
CA GLU A 40 -11.54 -13.06 4.32
C GLU A 40 -10.01 -13.00 4.24
N PRO A 41 -9.36 -13.94 3.52
CA PRO A 41 -7.92 -13.92 3.30
C PRO A 41 -7.42 -12.65 2.60
N TYR A 42 -6.31 -12.08 3.07
CA TYR A 42 -5.78 -10.82 2.55
C TYR A 42 -4.26 -10.75 2.50
N ILE A 43 -3.76 -9.77 1.74
CA ILE A 43 -2.35 -9.36 1.75
C ILE A 43 -2.19 -8.06 2.54
N LEU A 44 -1.22 -8.01 3.43
CA LEU A 44 -0.89 -6.80 4.20
C LEU A 44 0.11 -5.94 3.42
N ILE A 45 -0.18 -4.65 3.26
CA ILE A 45 0.79 -3.64 2.78
C ILE A 45 1.12 -2.68 3.93
N CYS A 46 2.38 -2.69 4.36
CA CYS A 46 2.83 -1.98 5.55
C CYS A 46 4.00 -1.03 5.26
N PRO A 47 3.93 0.28 5.60
CA PRO A 47 5.09 1.14 5.61
C PRO A 47 6.05 0.77 6.75
N THR A 48 7.32 1.10 6.58
CA THR A 48 8.35 0.94 7.61
C THR A 48 8.63 2.27 8.30
N TYR A 49 8.63 2.28 9.63
CA TYR A 49 9.04 3.44 10.45
C TYR A 49 10.29 3.13 11.28
N GLY A 50 10.85 4.12 11.98
CA GLY A 50 12.02 3.89 12.82
C GLY A 50 13.27 3.42 12.05
N GLY A 51 13.43 3.85 10.80
CA GLY A 51 14.67 3.65 10.03
C GLY A 51 15.79 4.57 10.49
N GLY A 52 17.05 4.19 10.20
CA GLY A 52 18.26 4.92 10.63
C GLY A 52 18.70 4.56 12.05
N VAL A 53 18.06 3.55 12.64
CA VAL A 53 18.34 3.12 14.01
C VAL A 53 19.51 2.12 14.04
N SER A 54 19.72 1.37 12.95
CA SER A 54 20.94 0.58 12.75
C SER A 54 22.23 1.42 12.77
N VAL A 55 22.14 2.69 12.37
CA VAL A 55 23.27 3.65 12.38
C VAL A 55 23.47 4.29 13.77
N SER A 56 22.40 4.42 14.56
CA SER A 56 22.43 5.10 15.86
C SER A 56 22.46 4.15 17.07
N GLY A 57 22.44 2.83 16.85
CA GLY A 57 22.58 1.82 17.91
C GLY A 57 21.34 1.65 18.81
N GLY A 58 20.17 2.13 18.38
CA GLY A 58 18.92 2.04 19.15
C GLY A 58 18.08 0.79 18.89
N ASN A 59 16.93 0.69 19.55
CA ASN A 59 15.93 -0.33 19.26
C ASN A 59 15.04 0.10 18.09
N SER A 60 15.24 -0.50 16.91
CA SER A 60 14.35 -0.24 15.76
C SER A 60 12.94 -0.77 16.03
N ARG A 61 11.92 0.05 15.76
CA ARG A 61 10.50 -0.35 15.79
C ARG A 61 9.92 -0.18 14.39
N PRO A 62 10.21 -1.12 13.47
CA PRO A 62 9.90 -0.95 12.06
C PRO A 62 8.41 -0.98 11.74
N VAL A 63 7.64 -1.71 12.54
CA VAL A 63 6.20 -1.91 12.34
C VAL A 63 5.40 -0.81 13.05
N PRO A 64 4.50 -0.09 12.36
CA PRO A 64 3.62 0.90 13.00
C PRO A 64 2.77 0.29 14.12
N ALA A 65 2.56 1.03 15.21
CA ALA A 65 1.79 0.56 16.36
C ALA A 65 0.32 0.20 16.01
N GLN A 66 -0.25 0.86 15.00
CA GLN A 66 -1.58 0.54 14.48
C GLN A 66 -1.62 -0.85 13.84
N VAL A 67 -0.59 -1.20 13.06
CA VAL A 67 -0.45 -2.53 12.46
C VAL A 67 -0.25 -3.57 13.56
N ILE A 68 0.57 -3.28 14.57
CA ILE A 68 0.74 -4.19 15.72
C ILE A 68 -0.60 -4.45 16.42
N ARG A 69 -1.38 -3.41 16.70
CA ARG A 69 -2.72 -3.55 17.31
C ARG A 69 -3.65 -4.41 16.44
N PHE A 70 -3.70 -4.12 15.14
CA PHE A 70 -4.49 -4.89 14.19
C PHE A 70 -4.09 -6.37 14.16
N MET A 71 -2.79 -6.67 14.21
CA MET A 71 -2.24 -8.02 14.21
C MET A 71 -2.32 -8.74 15.56
N ASN A 72 -2.60 -8.03 16.66
CA ASN A 72 -2.87 -8.65 17.96
C ASN A 72 -4.27 -9.28 18.01
N ASN A 73 -5.18 -8.88 17.12
CA ASN A 73 -6.43 -9.61 16.91
C ASN A 73 -6.12 -10.90 16.14
N GLU A 74 -6.35 -12.05 16.77
CA GLU A 74 -6.03 -13.35 16.18
C GLU A 74 -6.84 -13.65 14.92
N GLY A 75 -8.12 -13.26 14.86
CA GLY A 75 -8.95 -13.46 13.66
C GLY A 75 -8.42 -12.70 12.45
N ASN A 76 -7.95 -11.47 12.64
CA ASN A 76 -7.27 -10.73 11.59
C ASN A 76 -5.93 -11.38 11.20
N ARG A 77 -5.15 -11.83 12.19
CA ARG A 77 -3.81 -12.38 11.96
C ARG A 77 -3.84 -13.70 11.18
N THR A 78 -4.77 -14.61 11.48
CA THR A 78 -4.85 -15.94 10.84
C THR A 78 -5.26 -15.89 9.37
N LEU A 79 -5.89 -14.79 8.94
CA LEU A 79 -6.31 -14.56 7.56
C LEU A 79 -5.23 -13.91 6.68
N MET A 80 -4.12 -13.44 7.26
CA MET A 80 -3.03 -12.85 6.47
C MET A 80 -2.34 -13.94 5.63
N ARG A 81 -2.15 -13.68 4.34
CA ARG A 81 -1.54 -14.62 3.38
C ARG A 81 -0.16 -14.19 2.89
N GLY A 82 0.25 -12.97 3.18
CA GLY A 82 1.54 -12.43 2.82
C GLY A 82 1.66 -10.97 3.22
N VAL A 83 2.88 -10.47 3.21
CA VAL A 83 3.18 -9.05 3.51
C VAL A 83 4.02 -8.44 2.39
N ILE A 84 3.71 -7.18 2.06
CA ILE A 84 4.50 -6.29 1.20
C ILE A 84 4.88 -5.06 2.03
N ALA A 85 6.13 -4.62 1.92
CA ALA A 85 6.64 -3.51 2.71
C ALA A 85 6.98 -2.28 1.85
N ALA A 86 6.53 -1.12 2.31
CA ALA A 86 6.91 0.18 1.75
C ALA A 86 8.00 0.83 2.62
N GLY A 87 8.93 1.55 1.98
CA GLY A 87 10.02 2.20 2.69
C GLY A 87 10.70 3.29 1.87
N ASN A 88 11.93 3.63 2.25
CA ASN A 88 12.79 4.52 1.51
C ASN A 88 14.22 3.95 1.59
N SER A 89 14.86 3.75 0.44
CA SER A 89 16.19 3.17 0.29
C SER A 89 17.28 3.99 0.94
N ASN A 90 17.04 5.29 1.19
CA ASN A 90 17.94 6.15 1.97
C ASN A 90 18.22 5.63 3.39
N PHE A 91 17.40 4.70 3.90
CA PHE A 91 17.62 4.03 5.19
C PHE A 91 18.51 2.79 5.12
N GLY A 92 19.11 2.48 3.95
CA GLY A 92 20.10 1.41 3.80
C GLY A 92 19.59 0.05 4.28
N ALA A 93 20.27 -0.53 5.27
CA ALA A 93 19.91 -1.84 5.84
C ALA A 93 18.49 -1.86 6.48
N ASP A 94 17.96 -0.71 6.91
CA ASP A 94 16.62 -0.61 7.49
C ASP A 94 15.53 -0.46 6.40
N TYR A 95 15.90 -0.43 5.12
CA TYR A 95 14.94 -0.32 4.02
C TYR A 95 13.94 -1.48 4.01
N CYS A 96 12.66 -1.13 4.22
CA CYS A 96 11.53 -2.05 4.27
C CYS A 96 11.60 -3.12 5.38
N LEU A 97 12.30 -2.84 6.48
CA LEU A 97 12.48 -3.78 7.60
C LEU A 97 11.17 -4.27 8.23
N ALA A 98 10.05 -3.55 8.08
CA ALA A 98 8.75 -4.01 8.58
C ALA A 98 8.31 -5.33 7.91
N GLY A 99 8.66 -5.54 6.64
CA GLY A 99 8.27 -6.73 5.88
C GLY A 99 8.83 -8.02 6.49
N PRO A 100 10.16 -8.18 6.58
CA PRO A 100 10.77 -9.36 7.20
C PRO A 100 10.32 -9.60 8.64
N VAL A 101 10.17 -8.54 9.44
CA VAL A 101 9.71 -8.65 10.84
C VAL A 101 8.29 -9.23 10.93
N ILE A 102 7.37 -8.75 10.09
CA ILE A 102 6.00 -9.27 10.05
C ILE A 102 5.97 -10.68 9.49
N ALA A 103 6.69 -10.93 8.39
CA ALA A 103 6.76 -12.22 7.73
C ALA A 103 7.24 -13.33 8.67
N ASP A 104 8.35 -13.09 9.39
CA ASP A 104 8.89 -14.05 10.34
C ASP A 104 7.95 -14.28 11.54
N LYS A 105 7.39 -13.21 12.11
CA LYS A 105 6.50 -13.32 13.28
C LYS A 105 5.20 -14.05 12.95
N CYS A 106 4.64 -13.80 11.77
CA CYS A 106 3.34 -14.34 11.37
C CYS A 106 3.45 -15.59 10.49
N LYS A 107 4.67 -16.03 10.13
CA LYS A 107 4.94 -17.19 9.28
C LYS A 107 4.21 -17.11 7.93
N VAL A 108 4.25 -15.94 7.32
CA VAL A 108 3.71 -15.67 5.98
C VAL A 108 4.84 -15.26 5.02
N PRO A 109 4.69 -15.43 3.70
CA PRO A 109 5.70 -14.97 2.75
C PRO A 109 5.85 -13.45 2.76
N TYR A 110 7.11 -12.99 2.64
CA TYR A 110 7.43 -11.62 2.28
C TYR A 110 7.45 -11.50 0.76
N LEU A 111 6.43 -10.85 0.20
CA LEU A 111 6.14 -10.95 -1.24
C LEU A 111 6.88 -9.91 -2.07
N TYR A 112 7.00 -8.68 -1.57
CA TYR A 112 7.59 -7.58 -2.33
C TYR A 112 7.96 -6.39 -1.44
N ARG A 113 8.78 -5.49 -1.98
CA ARG A 113 9.12 -4.21 -1.34
C ARG A 113 9.17 -3.09 -2.36
N PHE A 114 8.74 -1.90 -1.99
CA PHE A 114 8.77 -0.72 -2.87
C PHE A 114 9.07 0.57 -2.10
N GLU A 115 9.38 1.63 -2.83
CA GLU A 115 9.72 2.93 -2.24
C GLU A 115 8.55 3.92 -2.27
N LEU A 116 8.37 4.65 -1.17
CA LEU A 116 7.40 5.74 -1.03
C LEU A 116 5.99 5.36 -1.50
N MET A 117 5.53 5.91 -2.62
CA MET A 117 4.22 5.66 -3.22
C MET A 117 4.25 4.64 -4.37
N GLY A 118 5.40 3.99 -4.57
CA GLY A 118 5.71 3.05 -5.65
C GLY A 118 5.74 3.67 -7.03
N SER A 119 6.54 3.10 -7.91
CA SER A 119 6.57 3.39 -9.35
C SER A 119 5.38 2.73 -10.07
N ALA A 120 5.25 2.97 -11.38
CA ALA A 120 4.31 2.23 -12.22
C ALA A 120 4.72 0.74 -12.36
N GLU A 121 6.02 0.47 -12.38
CA GLU A 121 6.57 -0.88 -12.44
C GLU A 121 6.25 -1.67 -11.16
N ASP A 122 6.37 -1.04 -9.99
CA ASP A 122 5.99 -1.65 -8.72
C ASP A 122 4.51 -2.03 -8.69
N VAL A 123 3.64 -1.16 -9.20
CA VAL A 123 2.20 -1.40 -9.27
C VAL A 123 1.90 -2.57 -10.19
N ALA A 124 2.45 -2.58 -11.41
CA ALA A 124 2.26 -3.66 -12.37
C ALA A 124 2.79 -4.99 -11.83
N HIS A 125 3.99 -4.99 -11.26
CA HIS A 125 4.59 -6.18 -10.67
C HIS A 125 3.74 -6.75 -9.53
N VAL A 126 3.37 -5.93 -8.55
CA VAL A 126 2.57 -6.38 -7.41
C VAL A 126 1.21 -6.87 -7.87
N ARG A 127 0.51 -6.15 -8.75
CA ARG A 127 -0.81 -6.57 -9.25
C ARG A 127 -0.71 -7.92 -9.96
N ASN A 128 0.24 -8.09 -10.88
CA ASN A 128 0.40 -9.33 -11.63
C ASN A 128 0.74 -10.49 -10.69
N GLN A 129 1.70 -10.31 -9.79
CA GLN A 129 2.09 -11.36 -8.84
C GLN A 129 0.94 -11.80 -7.93
N LEU A 130 0.12 -10.86 -7.44
CA LEU A 130 -1.04 -11.20 -6.61
C LEU A 130 -2.12 -11.96 -7.39
N ILE A 131 -2.35 -11.58 -8.64
CA ILE A 131 -3.32 -12.25 -9.53
C ILE A 131 -2.86 -13.67 -9.88
N GLU A 132 -1.63 -13.79 -10.40
CA GLU A 132 -1.06 -15.06 -10.86
C GLU A 132 -0.91 -16.08 -9.73
N ASN A 133 -0.70 -15.60 -8.49
CA ASN A 133 -0.51 -16.46 -7.32
C ASN A 133 -1.74 -16.52 -6.41
N ALA A 134 -2.91 -16.02 -6.83
CA ALA A 134 -4.08 -15.90 -5.96
C ALA A 134 -4.49 -17.24 -5.32
N GLU A 135 -4.52 -18.32 -6.10
CA GLU A 135 -4.85 -19.66 -5.61
C GLU A 135 -3.80 -20.19 -4.62
N ARG A 136 -2.51 -20.07 -4.96
CA ARG A 136 -1.39 -20.49 -4.10
C ARG A 136 -1.37 -19.72 -2.78
N LEU A 137 -1.74 -18.45 -2.80
CA LEU A 137 -1.87 -17.60 -1.61
C LEU A 137 -3.20 -17.80 -0.87
N GLY A 138 -4.14 -18.59 -1.42
CA GLY A 138 -5.46 -18.81 -0.83
C GLY A 138 -6.31 -17.55 -0.75
N LEU A 139 -6.16 -16.63 -1.70
CA LEU A 139 -6.95 -15.40 -1.81
C LEU A 139 -8.29 -15.67 -2.50
N ARG A 140 -9.36 -15.00 -2.05
CA ARG A 140 -10.70 -15.10 -2.65
C ARG A 140 -10.91 -14.02 -3.71
N GLY A 141 -11.75 -14.30 -4.72
CA GLY A 141 -12.17 -13.34 -5.76
C GLY A 141 -11.09 -13.07 -6.81
N GLY A 142 -10.90 -14.04 -7.72
CA GLY A 142 -9.88 -14.06 -8.78
C GLY A 142 -9.97 -12.92 -9.80
N PRO A 143 -9.10 -12.92 -10.82
CA PRO A 143 -8.91 -11.81 -11.77
C PRO A 143 -10.21 -11.33 -12.44
N GLU A 144 -11.12 -12.24 -12.80
CA GLU A 144 -12.38 -11.90 -13.46
C GLU A 144 -13.27 -10.95 -12.64
N VAL A 145 -13.23 -11.03 -11.30
CA VAL A 145 -14.05 -10.18 -10.41
C VAL A 145 -13.41 -8.81 -10.19
N VAL A 146 -12.10 -8.72 -10.33
CA VAL A 146 -11.33 -7.49 -10.07
C VAL A 146 -11.42 -6.51 -11.24
N ASP A 147 -11.33 -7.00 -12.47
CA ASP A 147 -11.40 -6.13 -13.66
C ASP A 147 -12.82 -5.57 -13.88
N THR A 148 -13.87 -6.29 -13.48
CA THR A 148 -15.24 -5.74 -13.53
C THR A 148 -15.42 -4.56 -12.58
N GLN A 149 -14.78 -4.56 -11.41
CA GLN A 149 -14.86 -3.46 -10.44
C GLN A 149 -13.96 -2.27 -10.82
N ALA A 150 -12.79 -2.53 -11.41
CA ALA A 150 -11.89 -1.48 -11.90
C ALA A 150 -12.52 -0.65 -13.03
N HIS A 151 -13.31 -1.27 -13.92
CA HIS A 151 -14.05 -0.56 -14.96
C HIS A 151 -15.19 0.33 -14.42
N VAL A 152 -15.72 0.05 -13.22
CA VAL A 152 -16.83 0.83 -12.62
C VAL A 152 -16.31 2.04 -11.82
N GLN A 153 -15.02 2.07 -11.45
CA GLN A 153 -14.42 3.11 -10.60
C GLN A 153 -13.47 4.08 -11.33
N GLN A 154 -13.39 4.02 -12.66
CA GLN A 154 -12.79 5.09 -13.45
C GLN A 154 -13.71 6.33 -13.39
N ALA A 155 -13.45 7.20 -12.41
CA ALA A 155 -13.91 8.57 -12.40
C ALA A 155 -13.47 9.30 -13.69
N PRO A 156 -14.23 10.29 -14.18
CA PRO A 156 -14.04 10.86 -15.51
C PRO A 156 -12.63 11.41 -15.71
N ASP A 157 -12.07 10.97 -16.83
CA ASP A 157 -10.77 11.26 -17.43
C ASP A 157 -10.03 12.49 -16.89
N GLU A 158 -9.01 12.23 -16.06
CA GLU A 158 -8.08 13.24 -15.54
C GLU A 158 -7.35 13.99 -16.66
N SER A 159 -7.23 13.38 -17.87
CA SER A 159 -6.69 14.03 -19.08
C SER A 159 -7.55 15.23 -19.49
N GLU A 160 -8.87 15.11 -19.43
CA GLU A 160 -9.80 16.17 -19.81
C GLU A 160 -9.79 17.31 -18.79
N ARG A 161 -9.62 16.97 -17.50
CA ARG A 161 -9.45 17.96 -16.41
C ARG A 161 -8.12 18.70 -16.54
N LEU A 162 -7.03 18.00 -16.89
CA LEU A 162 -5.71 18.57 -17.17
C LEU A 162 -5.72 19.42 -18.45
N ALA A 163 -6.45 19.01 -19.48
CA ALA A 163 -6.65 19.80 -20.70
C ALA A 163 -7.40 21.10 -20.42
N LYS A 164 -8.51 21.04 -19.67
CA LYS A 164 -9.26 22.21 -19.20
C LYS A 164 -8.40 23.13 -18.31
N LEU A 165 -7.53 22.56 -17.48
CA LEU A 165 -6.57 23.35 -16.69
C LEU A 165 -5.55 24.05 -17.59
N ARG A 166 -4.94 23.32 -18.54
CA ARG A 166 -3.96 23.87 -19.49
C ARG A 166 -4.57 25.01 -20.31
N GLU A 167 -5.80 24.85 -20.78
CA GLU A 167 -6.54 25.88 -21.51
C GLU A 167 -6.85 27.11 -20.62
N LYS A 168 -7.31 26.88 -19.39
CA LYS A 168 -7.59 27.95 -18.41
C LYS A 168 -6.36 28.77 -18.02
N TYR A 169 -5.17 28.17 -18.02
CA TYR A 169 -3.92 28.83 -17.64
C TYR A 169 -3.01 29.23 -18.82
N ALA A 170 -3.35 28.85 -20.06
CA ALA A 170 -2.58 29.20 -21.27
C ALA A 170 -2.49 30.72 -21.53
N GLY A 171 -3.47 31.50 -21.07
CA GLY A 171 -3.49 32.96 -21.21
C GLY A 171 -2.68 33.74 -20.17
N LYS A 172 -2.18 33.09 -19.10
CA LYS A 172 -1.53 33.79 -17.97
C LYS A 172 -0.05 34.13 -18.18
N TYR A 173 0.57 33.62 -19.26
CA TYR A 173 1.98 33.86 -19.60
C TYR A 173 2.17 34.60 -20.94
N LYS A 174 1.19 35.38 -21.39
CA LYS A 174 1.36 36.35 -22.49
C LYS A 174 1.35 37.77 -21.95
N ARG A 175 2.43 38.18 -21.28
CA ARG A 175 2.85 39.58 -21.13
C ARG A 175 4.31 39.59 -20.70
N THR A 176 5.19 39.76 -21.70
CA THR A 176 6.28 40.76 -21.77
C THR A 176 7.29 40.28 -22.81
N THR A 177 7.19 40.83 -24.02
CA THR A 177 8.36 41.06 -24.88
C THR A 177 8.00 42.17 -25.85
N ASN A 178 8.60 43.33 -25.56
CA ASN A 178 8.74 44.59 -26.29
C ASN A 178 7.50 45.29 -26.85
#